data_AF-A0A085G8Q5-F1
#
_entry.id   AF-A0A085G8Q5-F1
#
_cell.length_a   1.000
_cell.length_b   1.000
_cell.length_c   1.000
_cell.angle_alpha   90.00
_cell.angle_beta   90.00
_cell.angle_gamma   90.00
#
_symmetry.space_group_name_H-M   'P 1'
#
loop_
_entity.id
_entity.type
_entity.pdbx_description
1 polymer ?
#
loop_
_entity_poly.entity_id
_entity_poly.type
_entity_poly.pdbx_seq_one_letter_code
_entity_poly.pdbx_strand_id
1 'polypeptide(L)'
;MSIFWLTIVVMLIIALALFLVPVMRRDKAEHTSRDALNKVFYQHRLSELEQDEEQGVVDERPQHIRELQENLLSDIPEEQQRAAQPIGRWTLVPGALLLVLVTLGFYLYSGGLTQVSAWNNVMQRMPDLRHRVADDNSPALTINDVQDLGLGLRTELQRDPNNAQDWMMLGRVGMALDNANTATQAFAHAYQLSPNNMDIKLGYAEVLTRSGDPQDNISGGKLLRSMLEQNQGNLRVLSLLAYNEFEQGHYPQAIGAWELMLKILPAGDKRTEMVRASIEQAKAKSGQNSAKLAVNVSLSDNAAKSIPQQGTVFISVTDGSSPVPIAVKKLPLSRFPLAMTMDDSNAMMPERLLSSLHQLKVRVRISQNGLATPAAGDWYGDSPLTDFSGNGQVSIEINQQVP
;
A
#
# COMPACT_ATOMS: atom_id res chain seq x y z
N MET A 1 -9.15 17.71 -27.36
CA MET A 1 -7.94 17.76 -28.21
C MET A 1 -7.77 19.09 -28.91
N SER A 2 -8.77 19.63 -29.62
CA SER A 2 -8.68 20.93 -30.30
C SER A 2 -8.37 22.12 -29.38
N ILE A 3 -9.00 22.17 -28.19
CA ILE A 3 -8.81 23.26 -27.21
C ILE A 3 -7.36 23.31 -26.69
N PHE A 4 -6.74 22.15 -26.44
CA PHE A 4 -5.36 22.06 -25.94
C PHE A 4 -4.35 22.62 -26.96
N TRP A 5 -4.48 22.21 -28.23
CA TRP A 5 -3.67 22.75 -29.31
C TRP A 5 -3.90 24.24 -29.51
N LEU A 6 -5.15 24.70 -29.39
CA LEU A 6 -5.49 26.11 -29.47
C LEU A 6 -4.84 26.92 -28.34
N THR A 7 -4.82 26.41 -27.11
CA THR A 7 -4.14 27.08 -25.99
C THR A 7 -2.63 27.17 -26.18
N ILE A 8 -1.98 26.13 -26.73
CA ILE A 8 -0.54 26.17 -27.04
C ILE A 8 -0.26 27.24 -28.09
N VAL A 9 -1.04 27.26 -29.18
CA VAL A 9 -0.88 28.24 -30.26
C VAL A 9 -1.08 29.66 -29.73
N VAL A 10 -2.11 29.89 -28.92
CA VAL A 10 -2.36 31.22 -28.31
C VAL A 10 -1.21 31.64 -27.40
N MET A 11 -0.70 30.75 -26.54
CA MET A 11 0.45 31.08 -25.69
C MET A 11 1.72 31.38 -26.49
N LEU A 12 1.96 30.64 -27.57
CA LEU A 12 3.11 30.88 -28.44
C LEU A 12 2.99 32.22 -29.18
N ILE A 13 1.79 32.60 -29.63
CA ILE A 13 1.52 33.91 -30.21
C ILE A 13 1.76 35.03 -29.18
N ILE A 14 1.32 34.86 -27.94
CA ILE A 14 1.54 35.84 -26.86
C ILE A 14 3.04 35.98 -26.58
N ALA A 15 3.77 34.88 -26.46
CA ALA A 15 5.22 34.91 -26.24
C ALA A 15 5.95 35.62 -27.39
N LEU A 16 5.55 35.36 -28.64
CA LEU A 16 6.09 36.03 -29.81
C LEU A 16 5.77 37.53 -29.83
N ALA A 17 4.54 37.91 -29.45
CA ALA A 17 4.13 39.30 -29.37
C ALA A 17 4.92 40.07 -28.29
N LEU A 18 5.12 39.47 -27.11
CA LEU A 18 5.93 40.06 -26.03
C LEU A 18 7.40 40.24 -26.44
N PHE A 19 7.93 39.34 -27.27
CA PHE A 19 9.29 39.44 -27.80
C PHE A 19 9.42 40.52 -28.91
N LEU A 20 8.47 40.59 -29.84
CA LEU A 20 8.57 41.45 -31.03
C LEU A 20 8.10 42.90 -30.80
N VAL A 21 7.03 43.12 -30.03
CA VAL A 21 6.38 44.44 -29.88
C VAL A 21 7.28 45.51 -29.26
N PRO A 22 8.06 45.25 -28.18
CA PRO A 22 8.90 46.27 -27.56
C PRO A 22 10.02 46.78 -28.47
N VAL A 23 10.55 45.90 -29.34
CA VAL A 23 11.63 46.24 -30.28
C VAL A 23 11.09 47.08 -31.43
N MET A 24 9.90 46.74 -31.95
CA MET A 24 9.28 47.49 -33.05
C MET A 24 8.84 48.91 -32.68
N ARG A 25 8.65 49.21 -31.39
CA ARG A 25 8.20 50.53 -30.90
C ARG A 25 9.35 51.51 -30.62
N ARG A 26 10.60 51.07 -30.48
CA ARG A 26 11.73 51.95 -30.09
C ARG A 26 12.31 52.80 -31.24
N ASP A 27 12.32 52.31 -32.47
CA ASP A 27 13.04 52.95 -33.60
C ASP A 27 12.48 54.32 -34.07
N LYS A 28 11.23 54.68 -33.74
CA LYS A 28 10.59 55.90 -34.29
C LYS A 28 10.64 57.12 -33.37
N ALA A 29 10.89 56.94 -32.07
CA ALA A 29 10.67 58.02 -31.10
C ALA A 29 11.89 58.95 -30.94
N GLU A 30 13.10 58.48 -31.25
CA GLU A 30 14.32 59.16 -30.80
C GLU A 30 14.81 60.25 -31.77
N HIS A 31 14.81 60.01 -33.09
CA HIS A 31 15.33 60.96 -34.09
C HIS A 31 14.40 62.12 -34.39
N THR A 32 13.08 61.91 -34.44
CA THR A 32 12.12 62.99 -34.71
C THR A 32 12.03 64.01 -33.56
N SER A 33 12.35 63.60 -32.33
CA SER A 33 12.20 64.48 -31.16
C SER A 33 13.24 65.60 -31.13
N ARG A 34 14.50 65.32 -31.48
CA ARG A 34 15.61 66.30 -31.39
C ARG A 34 15.51 67.42 -32.43
N ASP A 35 15.31 67.08 -33.70
CA ASP A 35 15.19 68.09 -34.77
C ASP A 35 13.92 68.93 -34.63
N ALA A 36 12.83 68.30 -34.17
CA ALA A 36 11.60 69.03 -33.85
C ALA A 36 11.81 69.99 -32.67
N LEU A 37 12.55 69.59 -31.63
CA LEU A 37 12.87 70.45 -30.48
C LEU A 37 13.74 71.64 -30.90
N ASN A 38 14.79 71.41 -31.68
CA ASN A 38 15.70 72.47 -32.15
C ASN A 38 14.97 73.51 -32.99
N LYS A 39 14.02 73.07 -33.83
CA LYS A 39 13.18 73.97 -34.62
C LYS A 39 12.25 74.82 -33.73
N VAL A 40 11.67 74.22 -32.69
CA VAL A 40 10.81 74.93 -31.74
C VAL A 40 11.62 75.97 -30.95
N PHE A 41 12.82 75.63 -30.48
CA PHE A 41 13.69 76.58 -29.78
C PHE A 41 14.12 77.74 -30.68
N TYR A 42 14.47 77.47 -31.94
CA TYR A 42 14.80 78.52 -32.90
C TYR A 42 13.63 79.48 -33.13
N GLN A 43 12.43 78.95 -33.34
CA GLN A 43 11.23 79.77 -33.54
C GLN A 43 10.89 80.60 -32.31
N HIS A 44 11.00 80.01 -31.11
CA HIS A 44 10.79 80.72 -29.85
C HIS A 44 11.79 81.86 -29.69
N ARG A 45 13.07 81.64 -30.00
CA ARG A 45 14.10 82.68 -29.88
C ARG A 45 13.88 83.80 -30.90
N LEU A 46 13.36 83.48 -32.08
CA LEU A 46 13.00 84.49 -33.09
C LEU A 46 11.86 85.41 -32.63
N SER A 47 10.85 84.85 -31.95
CA SER A 47 9.74 85.63 -31.38
C SER A 47 10.16 86.46 -30.17
N GLU A 48 11.09 85.96 -29.36
CA GLU A 48 11.66 86.70 -28.23
C GLU A 48 12.45 87.92 -28.73
N LEU A 49 13.29 87.73 -29.76
CA LEU A 49 14.02 88.82 -30.42
C LEU A 49 13.08 89.89 -31.01
N GLU A 50 11.91 89.50 -31.53
CA GLU A 50 10.91 90.43 -32.05
C GLU A 50 10.25 91.25 -30.93
N GLN A 51 9.94 90.61 -29.80
CA GLN A 51 9.40 91.31 -28.62
C GLN A 51 10.42 92.25 -27.98
N ASP A 52 11.69 91.85 -27.91
CA ASP A 52 12.77 92.66 -27.34
C ASP A 52 13.06 93.90 -28.20
N GLU A 53 12.93 93.80 -29.53
CA GLU A 53 13.02 94.95 -30.44
C GLU A 53 11.82 95.91 -30.26
N GLU A 54 10.60 95.40 -30.15
CA GLU A 54 9.41 96.22 -29.87
C GLU A 54 9.49 96.97 -28.53
N GLN A 55 10.20 96.40 -27.55
CA GLN A 55 10.44 97.00 -26.24
C GLN A 55 11.67 97.92 -26.21
N GLY A 56 12.38 98.06 -27.33
CA GLY A 56 13.58 98.90 -27.45
C GLY A 56 14.80 98.37 -26.68
N VAL A 57 14.81 97.06 -26.37
CA VAL A 57 15.88 96.38 -25.62
C VAL A 57 17.03 95.96 -26.55
N VAL A 58 16.73 95.72 -27.83
CA VAL A 58 17.68 95.26 -28.85
C VAL A 58 17.56 96.15 -30.08
N ASP A 59 18.69 96.70 -30.53
CA ASP A 59 18.82 97.36 -31.83
C ASP A 59 19.53 96.40 -32.81
N GLU A 60 19.16 96.43 -34.10
CA GLU A 60 19.77 95.65 -35.19
C GLU A 60 19.41 94.15 -35.27
N ARG A 61 18.12 93.81 -35.20
CA ARG A 61 17.57 92.45 -35.42
C ARG A 61 18.21 91.63 -36.55
N PRO A 62 18.53 92.17 -37.74
CA PRO A 62 19.11 91.37 -38.83
C PRO A 62 20.45 90.71 -38.47
N GLN A 63 21.23 91.33 -37.59
CA GLN A 63 22.54 90.83 -37.17
C GLN A 63 22.40 89.72 -36.13
N HIS A 64 21.51 89.91 -35.15
CA HIS A 64 21.19 88.89 -34.14
C HIS A 64 20.57 87.63 -34.76
N ILE A 65 19.75 87.76 -35.82
CA ILE A 65 19.23 86.59 -36.56
C ILE A 65 20.37 85.83 -37.25
N ARG A 66 21.36 86.53 -37.83
CA ARG A 66 22.53 85.89 -38.45
C ARG A 66 23.37 85.14 -37.43
N GLU A 67 23.67 85.74 -36.29
CA GLU A 67 24.41 85.07 -35.21
C GLU A 67 23.66 83.83 -34.69
N LEU A 68 22.33 83.90 -34.58
CA LEU A 68 21.51 82.75 -34.20
C LEU A 68 21.56 81.63 -35.25
N GLN A 69 21.58 81.98 -36.54
CA GLN A 69 21.74 81.00 -37.63
C GLN A 69 23.14 80.38 -37.65
N GLU A 70 24.19 81.17 -37.43
CA GLU A 70 25.58 80.69 -37.37
C GLU A 70 25.83 79.80 -36.15
N ASN A 71 25.31 80.19 -34.99
CA ASN A 71 25.35 79.35 -33.79
C ASN A 71 24.56 78.06 -34.01
N LEU A 72 23.35 78.13 -34.59
CA LEU A 72 22.56 76.92 -34.86
C LEU A 72 23.25 75.97 -35.84
N LEU A 73 24.00 76.49 -36.83
CA LEU A 73 24.80 75.67 -37.74
C LEU A 73 26.05 75.10 -37.06
N SER A 74 26.70 75.85 -36.17
CA SER A 74 27.94 75.45 -35.47
C SER A 74 27.69 74.50 -34.31
N ASP A 75 26.52 74.56 -33.66
CA ASP A 75 26.09 73.66 -32.59
C ASP A 75 25.50 72.32 -33.11
N ILE A 76 25.51 72.10 -34.43
CA ILE A 76 25.27 70.76 -34.99
C ILE A 76 26.55 69.96 -34.78
N PRO A 77 26.60 68.97 -33.88
CA PRO A 77 27.84 68.24 -33.63
C PRO A 77 28.30 67.56 -34.93
N GLU A 78 29.53 67.83 -35.39
CA GLU A 78 30.21 67.09 -36.47
C GLU A 78 30.60 65.65 -36.03
N GLU A 79 30.06 65.14 -34.93
CA GLU A 79 30.13 63.72 -34.67
C GLU A 79 29.29 63.00 -35.71
N GLN A 80 29.97 62.43 -36.70
CA GLN A 80 29.49 61.36 -37.56
C GLN A 80 28.49 60.53 -36.77
N GLN A 81 27.21 60.70 -37.10
CA GLN A 81 26.13 59.89 -36.61
C GLN A 81 26.51 58.44 -36.93
N ARG A 82 27.15 57.74 -35.99
CA ARG A 82 26.88 56.32 -35.81
C ARG A 82 25.46 56.28 -35.32
N ALA A 83 24.51 56.53 -36.24
CA ALA A 83 23.16 56.10 -36.07
C ALA A 83 23.29 54.66 -35.61
N ALA A 84 22.91 54.38 -34.37
CA ALA A 84 22.84 53.01 -33.88
C ALA A 84 22.03 52.27 -34.93
N GLN A 85 22.69 51.37 -35.69
CA GLN A 85 22.00 50.74 -36.80
C GLN A 85 20.77 50.05 -36.19
N PRO A 86 19.56 50.42 -36.60
CA PRO A 86 18.36 49.84 -36.02
C PRO A 86 18.51 48.34 -36.20
N ILE A 87 18.39 47.61 -35.09
CA ILE A 87 18.47 46.15 -35.10
C ILE A 87 17.43 45.68 -36.12
N GLY A 88 17.90 45.27 -37.30
CA GLY A 88 17.01 44.98 -38.42
C GLY A 88 16.01 43.93 -37.98
N ARG A 89 14.72 44.11 -38.29
CA ARG A 89 13.64 43.19 -37.85
C ARG A 89 13.93 41.71 -38.17
N TRP A 90 14.77 41.46 -39.17
CA TRP A 90 15.29 40.15 -39.55
C TRP A 90 16.19 39.47 -38.50
N THR A 91 16.83 40.21 -37.59
CA THR A 91 17.62 39.66 -36.47
C THR A 91 16.75 39.04 -35.37
N LEU A 92 15.45 39.39 -35.31
CA LEU A 92 14.49 38.77 -34.40
C LEU A 92 13.99 37.42 -34.92
N VAL A 93 14.11 37.18 -36.23
CA VAL A 93 13.65 35.94 -36.88
C VAL A 93 14.40 34.71 -36.34
N PRO A 94 15.75 34.70 -36.23
CA PRO A 94 16.47 33.60 -35.58
C PRO A 94 16.02 33.35 -34.14
N GLY A 95 15.79 34.39 -33.34
CA GLY A 95 15.35 34.25 -31.94
C GLY A 95 13.93 33.69 -31.83
N ALA A 96 13.01 34.19 -32.64
CA ALA A 96 11.64 33.66 -32.74
C ALA A 96 11.62 32.21 -33.21
N LEU A 97 12.42 31.88 -34.23
CA LEU A 97 12.53 30.54 -34.79
C LEU A 97 13.15 29.57 -33.76
N LEU A 98 14.18 30.02 -33.03
CA LEU A 98 14.76 29.26 -31.91
C LEU A 98 13.73 29.03 -30.81
N LEU A 99 12.92 30.02 -30.46
CA LEU A 99 11.86 29.87 -29.46
C LEU A 99 10.81 28.83 -29.88
N VAL A 100 10.39 28.84 -31.15
CA VAL A 100 9.48 27.82 -31.69
C VAL A 100 10.13 26.44 -31.66
N LEU A 101 11.38 26.33 -32.11
CA LEU A 101 12.11 25.06 -32.14
C LEU A 101 12.33 24.48 -30.74
N VAL A 102 12.67 25.30 -29.76
CA VAL A 102 12.84 24.86 -28.36
C VAL A 102 11.51 24.43 -27.78
N THR A 103 10.42 25.16 -28.04
CA THR A 103 9.08 24.79 -27.57
C THR A 103 8.62 23.47 -28.18
N LEU A 104 8.80 23.32 -29.49
CA LEU A 104 8.44 22.09 -30.21
C LEU A 104 9.31 20.91 -29.76
N GLY A 105 10.62 21.13 -29.63
CA GLY A 105 11.58 20.13 -29.16
C GLY A 105 11.25 19.66 -27.73
N PHE A 106 10.91 20.59 -26.83
CA PHE A 106 10.49 20.26 -25.47
C PHE A 106 9.19 19.46 -25.46
N TYR A 107 8.21 19.82 -26.28
CA TYR A 107 6.94 19.09 -26.40
C TYR A 107 7.12 17.66 -26.94
N LEU A 108 8.00 17.48 -27.93
CA LEU A 108 8.34 16.16 -28.46
C LEU A 108 9.14 15.33 -27.44
N TYR A 109 10.05 15.96 -26.70
CA TYR A 109 10.86 15.32 -25.67
C TYR A 109 10.04 14.91 -24.43
N SER A 110 9.04 15.71 -24.03
CA SER A 110 8.23 15.43 -22.83
C SER A 110 7.39 14.15 -22.92
N GLY A 111 7.29 13.52 -24.10
CA GLY A 111 6.58 12.26 -24.30
C GLY A 111 5.06 12.35 -24.12
N GLY A 112 4.49 13.56 -24.02
CA GLY A 112 3.03 13.73 -23.82
C GLY A 112 2.21 13.14 -24.98
N LEU A 113 2.72 13.25 -26.21
CA LEU A 113 2.08 12.66 -27.39
C LEU A 113 1.98 11.14 -27.32
N THR A 114 3.03 10.46 -26.86
CA THR A 114 3.05 8.99 -26.80
C THR A 114 2.15 8.47 -25.70
N GLN A 115 2.07 9.16 -24.57
CA GLN A 115 1.14 8.83 -23.48
C GLN A 115 -0.31 9.04 -23.89
N VAL A 116 -0.62 10.15 -24.58
CA VAL A 116 -1.96 10.44 -25.09
C VAL A 116 -2.37 9.43 -26.18
N SER A 117 -1.47 9.06 -27.08
CA SER A 117 -1.77 8.04 -28.10
C SER A 117 -1.97 6.67 -27.48
N ALA A 118 -1.14 6.28 -26.51
CA ALA A 118 -1.31 5.04 -25.75
C ALA A 118 -2.65 5.02 -25.01
N TRP A 119 -3.00 6.09 -24.29
CA TRP A 119 -4.30 6.23 -23.64
C TRP A 119 -5.46 6.12 -24.63
N ASN A 120 -5.37 6.77 -25.79
CA ASN A 120 -6.40 6.70 -26.81
C ASN A 120 -6.54 5.27 -27.38
N ASN A 121 -5.44 4.57 -27.59
CA ASN A 121 -5.44 3.16 -28.01
C ASN A 121 -6.06 2.25 -26.94
N VAL A 122 -5.85 2.53 -25.66
CA VAL A 122 -6.52 1.82 -24.56
C VAL A 122 -8.02 2.08 -24.60
N MET A 123 -8.46 3.35 -24.73
CA MET A 123 -9.88 3.69 -24.79
C MET A 123 -10.60 3.04 -25.97
N GLN A 124 -9.93 2.90 -27.12
CA GLN A 124 -10.49 2.20 -28.28
C GLN A 124 -10.64 0.70 -28.06
N ARG A 125 -9.77 0.08 -27.25
CA ARG A 125 -9.81 -1.36 -26.92
C ARG A 125 -10.70 -1.69 -25.72
N MET A 126 -11.15 -0.70 -24.94
CA MET A 126 -11.96 -0.94 -23.74
C MET A 126 -13.21 -1.82 -23.98
N PRO A 127 -13.99 -1.67 -25.08
CA PRO A 127 -15.13 -2.55 -25.33
C PRO A 127 -14.73 -4.03 -25.48
N ASP A 128 -13.60 -4.30 -26.14
CA ASP A 128 -13.06 -5.65 -26.31
C ASP A 128 -12.56 -6.21 -24.97
N LEU A 129 -11.81 -5.42 -24.19
CA LEU A 129 -11.35 -5.82 -22.86
C LEU A 129 -12.53 -6.15 -21.93
N ARG A 130 -13.59 -5.33 -21.94
CA ARG A 130 -14.81 -5.61 -21.17
C ARG A 130 -15.52 -6.87 -21.64
N HIS A 131 -15.60 -7.12 -22.95
CA HIS A 131 -16.17 -8.35 -23.48
C HIS A 131 -15.41 -9.59 -23.00
N ARG A 132 -14.07 -9.54 -23.06
CA ARG A 132 -13.22 -10.64 -22.59
C ARG A 132 -13.33 -10.92 -21.09
N VAL A 133 -13.64 -9.92 -20.27
CA VAL A 133 -13.94 -10.12 -18.84
C VAL A 133 -15.30 -10.79 -18.63
N ALA A 134 -16.27 -10.53 -19.52
CA ALA A 134 -17.63 -11.03 -19.39
C ALA A 134 -17.83 -12.44 -19.99
N ASP A 135 -16.98 -12.86 -20.93
CA ASP A 135 -17.06 -14.15 -21.61
C ASP A 135 -15.97 -15.12 -21.13
N ASP A 136 -16.40 -16.17 -20.41
CA ASP A 136 -15.50 -17.21 -19.88
C ASP A 136 -14.75 -18.01 -20.97
N ASN A 137 -15.20 -17.97 -22.23
CA ASN A 137 -14.52 -18.64 -23.35
C ASN A 137 -13.46 -17.78 -24.01
N SER A 138 -13.36 -16.50 -23.64
CA SER A 138 -12.37 -15.59 -24.19
C SER A 138 -10.96 -15.89 -23.66
N PRO A 139 -9.89 -15.60 -24.44
CA PRO A 139 -8.52 -15.78 -23.97
C PRO A 139 -8.26 -14.99 -22.68
N ALA A 140 -7.57 -15.62 -21.72
CA ALA A 140 -7.22 -14.99 -20.44
C ALA A 140 -6.48 -13.66 -20.65
N LEU A 141 -6.81 -12.66 -19.82
CA LEU A 141 -6.19 -11.35 -19.86
C LEU A 141 -4.72 -11.44 -19.48
N THR A 142 -3.87 -10.80 -20.27
CA THR A 142 -2.45 -10.61 -19.91
C THR A 142 -2.33 -9.52 -18.84
N ILE A 143 -1.18 -9.46 -18.16
CA ILE A 143 -0.93 -8.40 -17.16
C ILE A 143 -1.07 -6.99 -17.77
N ASN A 144 -0.65 -6.81 -19.02
CA ASN A 144 -0.77 -5.55 -19.75
C ASN A 144 -2.24 -5.22 -20.04
N ASP A 145 -3.04 -6.23 -20.40
CA ASP A 145 -4.48 -6.03 -20.61
C ASP A 145 -5.18 -5.59 -19.31
N VAL A 146 -4.78 -6.15 -18.17
CA VAL A 146 -5.30 -5.77 -16.85
C VAL A 146 -4.91 -4.34 -16.47
N GLN A 147 -3.67 -3.93 -16.78
CA GLN A 147 -3.21 -2.54 -16.59
C GLN A 147 -4.00 -1.56 -17.47
N ASP A 148 -4.19 -1.91 -18.74
CA ASP A 148 -4.97 -1.14 -19.71
C ASP A 148 -6.43 -1.01 -19.26
N LEU A 149 -7.04 -2.11 -18.82
CA LEU A 149 -8.39 -2.12 -18.25
C LEU A 149 -8.48 -1.19 -17.02
N GLY A 150 -7.48 -1.22 -16.14
CA GLY A 150 -7.40 -0.32 -14.99
C GLY A 150 -7.27 1.16 -15.37
N LEU A 151 -6.52 1.49 -16.43
CA LEU A 151 -6.45 2.86 -16.96
C LEU A 151 -7.78 3.32 -17.53
N GLY A 152 -8.45 2.46 -18.31
CA GLY A 152 -9.74 2.80 -18.89
C GLY A 152 -10.84 2.94 -17.86
N LEU A 153 -10.93 2.03 -16.89
CA LEU A 153 -11.91 2.12 -15.80
C LEU A 153 -11.76 3.43 -15.02
N ARG A 154 -10.54 3.82 -14.65
CA ARG A 154 -10.30 5.11 -13.98
C ARG A 154 -10.72 6.30 -14.85
N THR A 155 -10.52 6.21 -16.16
CA THR A 155 -10.93 7.27 -17.10
C THR A 155 -12.45 7.38 -17.20
N GLU A 156 -13.15 6.25 -17.25
CA GLU A 156 -14.61 6.20 -17.33
C GLU A 156 -15.25 6.62 -16.00
N LEU A 157 -14.70 6.19 -14.87
CA LEU A 157 -15.13 6.59 -13.52
C LEU A 157 -14.92 8.09 -13.22
N GLN A 158 -13.99 8.77 -13.90
CA GLN A 158 -13.92 10.23 -13.83
C GLN A 158 -15.13 10.92 -14.48
N ARG A 159 -15.77 10.26 -15.45
CA ARG A 159 -16.97 10.77 -16.12
C ARG A 159 -18.24 10.33 -15.43
N ASP A 160 -18.29 9.07 -15.00
CA ASP A 160 -19.38 8.48 -14.23
C ASP A 160 -18.89 7.89 -12.90
N PRO A 161 -18.73 8.73 -11.86
CA PRO A 161 -18.23 8.28 -10.57
C PRO A 161 -19.25 7.44 -9.78
N ASN A 162 -20.51 7.36 -10.23
CA ASN A 162 -21.57 6.64 -9.53
C ASN A 162 -21.75 5.19 -10.04
N ASN A 163 -20.91 4.74 -10.97
CA ASN A 163 -20.97 3.38 -11.49
C ASN A 163 -20.31 2.38 -10.53
N ALA A 164 -21.12 1.75 -9.67
CA ALA A 164 -20.67 0.77 -8.70
C ALA A 164 -20.00 -0.47 -9.33
N GLN A 165 -20.43 -0.88 -10.53
CA GLN A 165 -19.86 -2.05 -11.22
C GLN A 165 -18.45 -1.77 -11.72
N ASP A 166 -18.21 -0.58 -12.28
CA ASP A 166 -16.87 -0.18 -12.72
C ASP A 166 -15.91 0.01 -11.55
N TRP A 167 -16.39 0.51 -10.40
CA TRP A 167 -15.61 0.53 -9.16
C TRP A 167 -15.26 -0.87 -8.66
N MET A 168 -16.22 -1.81 -8.69
CA MET A 168 -15.96 -3.21 -8.34
C MET A 168 -14.92 -3.83 -9.27
N MET A 169 -15.03 -3.59 -10.59
CA MET A 169 -14.09 -4.12 -11.56
C MET A 169 -12.70 -3.50 -11.40
N LEU A 170 -12.62 -2.21 -11.08
CA LEU A 170 -11.35 -1.55 -10.74
C LEU A 170 -10.74 -2.17 -9.47
N GLY A 171 -11.57 -2.54 -8.49
CA GLY A 171 -11.16 -3.27 -7.30
C GLY A 171 -10.52 -4.62 -7.66
N ARG A 172 -11.17 -5.40 -8.53
CA ARG A 172 -10.65 -6.68 -9.03
C ARG A 172 -9.35 -6.51 -9.81
N VAL A 173 -9.24 -5.47 -10.64
CA VAL A 173 -7.99 -5.10 -11.33
C VAL A 173 -6.89 -4.80 -10.32
N GLY A 174 -7.19 -4.03 -9.27
CA GLY A 174 -6.25 -3.77 -8.17
C GLY A 174 -5.74 -5.06 -7.54
N MET A 175 -6.62 -6.03 -7.26
CA MET A 175 -6.22 -7.34 -6.72
C MET A 175 -5.35 -8.14 -7.68
N ALA A 176 -5.70 -8.16 -8.97
CA ALA A 176 -4.93 -8.88 -9.99
C ALA A 176 -3.54 -8.30 -10.22
N LEU A 177 -3.36 -7.00 -9.97
CA LEU A 177 -2.08 -6.29 -10.05
C LEU A 177 -1.32 -6.22 -8.71
N ASP A 178 -1.80 -6.94 -7.69
CA ASP A 178 -1.26 -6.89 -6.32
C ASP A 178 -1.19 -5.46 -5.73
N ASN A 179 -2.08 -4.58 -6.18
CA ASN A 179 -2.21 -3.21 -5.73
C ASN A 179 -3.32 -3.11 -4.69
N ALA A 180 -2.98 -3.45 -3.45
CA ALA A 180 -3.90 -3.45 -2.31
C ALA A 180 -4.62 -2.10 -2.12
N ASN A 181 -3.91 -0.97 -2.28
CA ASN A 181 -4.51 0.36 -2.13
C ASN A 181 -5.64 0.61 -3.14
N THR A 182 -5.39 0.30 -4.41
CA THR A 182 -6.42 0.46 -5.46
C THR A 182 -7.59 -0.48 -5.22
N ALA A 183 -7.30 -1.74 -4.84
CA ALA A 183 -8.31 -2.74 -4.55
C ALA A 183 -9.25 -2.27 -3.42
N THR A 184 -8.68 -1.94 -2.26
CA THR A 184 -9.44 -1.53 -1.07
C THR A 184 -10.26 -0.26 -1.32
N GLN A 185 -9.67 0.77 -1.93
CA GLN A 185 -10.39 2.02 -2.18
C GLN A 185 -11.53 1.84 -3.19
N ALA A 186 -11.29 1.10 -4.28
CA ALA A 186 -12.29 0.90 -5.31
C ALA A 186 -13.47 0.03 -4.80
N PHE A 187 -13.19 -1.05 -4.06
CA PHE A 187 -14.26 -1.83 -3.43
C PHE A 187 -14.99 -1.08 -2.33
N ALA A 188 -14.31 -0.23 -1.55
CA ALA A 188 -14.96 0.63 -0.57
C ALA A 188 -15.95 1.60 -1.24
N HIS A 189 -15.55 2.25 -2.33
CA HIS A 189 -16.45 3.10 -3.11
C HIS A 189 -17.61 2.31 -3.74
N ALA A 190 -17.34 1.14 -4.33
CA ALA A 190 -18.38 0.27 -4.86
C ALA A 190 -19.41 -0.12 -3.78
N TYR A 191 -18.93 -0.47 -2.58
CA TYR A 191 -19.77 -0.85 -1.45
C TYR A 191 -20.61 0.31 -0.92
N GLN A 192 -20.07 1.53 -0.89
CA GLN A 192 -20.82 2.74 -0.54
C GLN A 192 -21.97 3.00 -1.51
N LEU A 193 -21.75 2.78 -2.81
CA LEU A 193 -22.76 2.99 -3.86
C LEU A 193 -23.81 1.88 -3.91
N SER A 194 -23.45 0.65 -3.56
CA SER A 194 -24.33 -0.52 -3.69
C SER A 194 -24.10 -1.56 -2.58
N PRO A 195 -24.45 -1.25 -1.31
CA PRO A 195 -24.14 -2.10 -0.16
C PRO A 195 -24.90 -3.43 -0.14
N ASN A 196 -26.02 -3.51 -0.87
CA ASN A 196 -26.86 -4.70 -0.96
C ASN A 196 -26.44 -5.65 -2.08
N ASN A 197 -25.51 -5.25 -2.96
CA ASN A 197 -24.99 -6.13 -3.99
C ASN A 197 -24.01 -7.13 -3.36
N MET A 198 -24.34 -8.43 -3.44
CA MET A 198 -23.58 -9.50 -2.80
C MET A 198 -22.15 -9.62 -3.35
N ASP A 199 -21.93 -9.44 -4.65
CA ASP A 199 -20.60 -9.56 -5.24
C ASP A 199 -19.67 -8.41 -4.81
N ILE A 200 -20.23 -7.19 -4.73
CA ILE A 200 -19.51 -6.02 -4.23
C ILE A 200 -19.19 -6.19 -2.75
N LYS A 201 -20.17 -6.61 -1.95
CA LYS A 201 -19.98 -6.85 -0.51
C LYS A 201 -18.93 -7.93 -0.24
N LEU A 202 -18.95 -9.01 -1.02
CA LEU A 202 -17.96 -10.08 -0.94
C LEU A 202 -16.57 -9.59 -1.30
N GLY A 203 -16.44 -8.87 -2.42
CA GLY A 203 -15.16 -8.31 -2.86
C GLY A 203 -14.59 -7.31 -1.86
N TYR A 204 -15.43 -6.47 -1.26
CA TYR A 204 -15.01 -5.55 -0.21
C TYR A 204 -14.57 -6.28 1.07
N ALA A 205 -15.32 -7.30 1.50
CA ALA A 205 -14.91 -8.13 2.62
C ALA A 205 -13.58 -8.86 2.34
N GLU A 206 -13.38 -9.36 1.12
CA GLU A 206 -12.15 -10.05 0.72
C GLU A 206 -10.92 -9.15 0.84
N VAL A 207 -10.97 -7.91 0.32
CA VAL A 207 -9.85 -6.97 0.45
C VAL A 207 -9.58 -6.56 1.89
N LEU A 208 -10.63 -6.40 2.70
CA LEU A 208 -10.49 -6.09 4.13
C LEU A 208 -9.80 -7.23 4.90
N THR A 209 -10.17 -8.49 4.63
CA THR A 209 -9.53 -9.67 5.28
C THR A 209 -8.10 -9.95 4.82
N ARG A 210 -7.62 -9.27 3.78
CA ARG A 210 -6.23 -9.37 3.30
C ARG A 210 -5.39 -8.16 3.71
N SER A 211 -6.01 -7.15 4.30
CA SER A 211 -5.32 -5.96 4.76
C SER A 211 -4.34 -6.30 5.87
N GLY A 212 -3.24 -5.56 5.96
CA GLY A 212 -2.32 -5.64 7.10
C GLY A 212 -2.88 -4.99 8.37
N ASP A 213 -3.99 -4.26 8.28
CA ASP A 213 -4.64 -3.60 9.43
C ASP A 213 -5.60 -4.57 10.15
N PRO A 214 -5.38 -4.87 11.46
CA PRO A 214 -6.28 -5.70 12.23
C PRO A 214 -7.74 -5.22 12.24
N GLN A 215 -8.02 -3.91 12.16
CA GLN A 215 -9.38 -3.37 12.14
C GLN A 215 -10.12 -3.68 10.85
N ASP A 216 -9.41 -3.67 9.73
CA ASP A 216 -9.97 -4.10 8.44
C ASP A 216 -10.35 -5.58 8.51
N ASN A 217 -9.50 -6.42 9.08
CA ASN A 217 -9.74 -7.85 9.22
C ASN A 217 -10.98 -8.13 10.09
N ILE A 218 -11.15 -7.41 11.20
CA ILE A 218 -12.35 -7.50 12.06
C ILE A 218 -13.61 -7.08 11.27
N SER A 219 -13.53 -5.98 10.54
CA SER A 219 -14.64 -5.44 9.74
C SER A 219 -15.03 -6.37 8.59
N GLY A 220 -14.05 -6.92 7.88
CA GLY A 220 -14.21 -7.93 6.84
C GLY A 220 -14.85 -9.20 7.38
N GLY A 221 -14.38 -9.72 8.52
CA GLY A 221 -14.99 -10.85 9.21
C GLY A 221 -16.46 -10.62 9.59
N LYS A 222 -16.80 -9.42 10.08
CA LYS A 222 -18.19 -9.03 10.37
C LYS A 222 -19.07 -9.02 9.11
N LEU A 223 -18.55 -8.49 8.00
CA LEU A 223 -19.26 -8.52 6.71
C LEU A 223 -19.52 -9.95 6.26
N LEU A 224 -18.50 -10.82 6.30
CA LEU A 224 -18.63 -12.23 5.91
C LEU A 224 -19.65 -12.98 6.77
N ARG A 225 -19.66 -12.76 8.10
CA ARG A 225 -20.70 -13.32 8.99
C ARG A 225 -22.10 -12.87 8.59
N SER A 226 -22.29 -11.58 8.31
CA SER A 226 -23.59 -11.07 7.84
C SER A 226 -24.05 -11.68 6.51
N MET A 227 -23.10 -12.02 5.62
CA MET A 227 -23.40 -12.69 4.35
C MET A 227 -23.80 -14.15 4.56
N LEU A 228 -23.14 -14.83 5.50
CA LEU A 228 -23.43 -16.22 5.83
C LEU A 228 -24.83 -16.38 6.46
N GLU A 229 -25.29 -15.40 7.25
CA GLU A 229 -26.66 -15.37 7.78
C GLU A 229 -27.72 -15.32 6.67
N GLN A 230 -27.41 -14.66 5.55
CA GLN A 230 -28.33 -14.54 4.41
C GLN A 230 -28.25 -15.73 3.45
N ASN A 231 -27.06 -16.30 3.26
CA ASN A 231 -26.83 -17.46 2.40
C ASN A 231 -25.74 -18.37 2.98
N GLN A 232 -26.17 -19.40 3.71
CA GLN A 232 -25.29 -20.38 4.36
C GLN A 232 -24.54 -21.30 3.37
N GLY A 233 -24.95 -21.33 2.09
CA GLY A 233 -24.40 -22.22 1.06
C GLY A 233 -23.21 -21.66 0.28
N ASN A 234 -22.82 -20.39 0.49
CA ASN A 234 -21.75 -19.79 -0.29
C ASN A 234 -20.36 -20.25 0.19
N LEU A 235 -19.78 -21.22 -0.53
CA LEU A 235 -18.44 -21.77 -0.25
C LEU A 235 -17.34 -20.70 -0.21
N ARG A 236 -17.44 -19.62 -1.00
CA ARG A 236 -16.42 -18.57 -1.02
C ARG A 236 -16.47 -17.74 0.27
N VAL A 237 -17.67 -17.40 0.73
CA VAL A 237 -17.87 -16.71 2.02
C VAL A 237 -17.33 -17.55 3.16
N LEU A 238 -17.66 -18.85 3.20
CA LEU A 238 -17.16 -19.78 4.21
C LEU A 238 -15.63 -19.88 4.22
N SER A 239 -15.02 -20.01 3.04
CA SER A 239 -13.57 -20.10 2.92
C SER A 239 -12.86 -18.84 3.41
N LEU A 240 -13.36 -17.66 3.05
CA LEU A 240 -12.77 -16.39 3.48
C LEU A 240 -12.97 -16.19 4.98
N LEU A 241 -14.16 -16.51 5.50
CA LEU A 241 -14.47 -16.38 6.92
C LEU A 241 -13.55 -17.30 7.75
N ALA A 242 -13.45 -18.57 7.38
CA ALA A 242 -12.64 -19.54 8.11
C ALA A 242 -11.16 -19.13 8.18
N TYR A 243 -10.60 -18.67 7.06
CA TYR A 243 -9.24 -18.17 7.01
C TYR A 243 -9.05 -16.92 7.88
N ASN A 244 -9.96 -15.94 7.77
CA ASN A 244 -9.91 -14.73 8.57
C ASN A 244 -10.02 -15.01 10.08
N GLU A 245 -10.91 -15.92 10.51
CA GLU A 245 -11.01 -16.32 11.92
C GLU A 245 -9.75 -17.07 12.39
N PHE A 246 -9.13 -17.88 11.53
CA PHE A 246 -7.88 -18.57 11.85
C PHE A 246 -6.71 -17.61 12.06
N GLU A 247 -6.51 -16.65 11.14
CA GLU A 247 -5.46 -15.64 11.23
C GLU A 247 -5.62 -14.74 12.46
N GLN A 248 -6.87 -14.47 12.86
CA GLN A 248 -7.18 -13.72 14.09
C GLN A 248 -7.08 -14.56 15.37
N GLY A 249 -6.75 -15.86 15.28
CA GLY A 249 -6.61 -16.75 16.44
C GLY A 249 -7.93 -17.28 17.01
N HIS A 250 -9.06 -17.01 16.34
CA HIS A 250 -10.38 -17.53 16.68
C HIS A 250 -10.55 -18.96 16.13
N TYR A 251 -9.70 -19.87 16.59
CA TYR A 251 -9.63 -21.24 16.08
C TYR A 251 -10.96 -22.02 16.15
N PRO A 252 -11.77 -21.95 17.24
CA PRO A 252 -13.06 -22.64 17.28
C PRO A 252 -14.02 -22.20 16.16
N GLN A 253 -14.05 -20.90 15.85
CA GLN A 253 -14.87 -20.32 14.80
C GLN A 253 -14.37 -20.75 13.42
N ALA A 254 -13.05 -20.76 13.21
CA ALA A 254 -12.43 -21.24 11.98
C ALA A 254 -12.76 -22.73 11.72
N ILE A 255 -12.63 -23.58 12.75
CA ILE A 255 -12.99 -25.00 12.69
C ILE A 255 -14.45 -25.18 12.30
N GLY A 256 -15.38 -24.46 12.97
CA GLY A 256 -16.81 -24.55 12.67
C GLY A 256 -17.15 -24.16 11.21
N ALA A 257 -16.50 -23.12 10.68
CA ALA A 257 -16.69 -22.69 9.29
C ALA A 257 -16.15 -23.73 8.27
N TRP A 258 -14.99 -24.32 8.53
CA TRP A 258 -14.44 -25.40 7.70
C TRP A 258 -15.25 -26.70 7.78
N GLU A 259 -15.77 -27.06 8.96
CA GLU A 259 -16.67 -28.21 9.11
C GLU A 259 -17.96 -28.03 8.31
N LEU A 260 -18.53 -26.81 8.31
CA LEU A 260 -19.67 -26.49 7.46
C LEU A 260 -19.32 -26.58 5.97
N MET A 261 -18.13 -26.12 5.58
CA MET A 261 -17.63 -26.26 4.21
C MET A 261 -17.54 -27.73 3.79
N LEU A 262 -17.01 -28.62 4.64
CA LEU A 262 -16.94 -30.07 4.35
C LEU A 262 -18.31 -30.72 4.16
N LYS A 263 -19.38 -30.18 4.78
CA LYS A 263 -20.75 -30.69 4.60
C LYS A 263 -21.36 -30.31 3.24
N ILE A 264 -20.90 -29.22 2.64
CA ILE A 264 -21.46 -28.64 1.41
C ILE A 264 -20.62 -29.03 0.17
N LEU A 265 -19.32 -29.33 0.36
CA LEU A 265 -18.43 -29.71 -0.73
C LEU A 265 -18.92 -30.97 -1.47
N PRO A 266 -18.87 -30.99 -2.83
CA PRO A 266 -19.17 -32.18 -3.60
C PRO A 266 -18.23 -33.35 -3.28
N ALA A 267 -18.72 -34.59 -3.43
CA ALA A 267 -17.90 -35.77 -3.28
C ALA A 267 -16.73 -35.75 -4.27
N GLY A 268 -15.49 -35.95 -3.77
CA GLY A 268 -14.27 -35.93 -4.58
C GLY A 268 -13.68 -34.55 -4.86
N ASP A 269 -14.20 -33.48 -4.23
CA ASP A 269 -13.60 -32.14 -4.36
C ASP A 269 -12.19 -32.10 -3.75
N LYS A 270 -11.21 -31.65 -4.54
CA LYS A 270 -9.79 -31.54 -4.14
C LYS A 270 -9.58 -30.69 -2.89
N ARG A 271 -10.48 -29.73 -2.60
CA ARG A 271 -10.40 -28.87 -1.42
C ARG A 271 -10.67 -29.62 -0.12
N THR A 272 -11.30 -30.79 -0.16
CA THR A 272 -11.63 -31.59 1.01
C THR A 272 -10.40 -31.86 1.89
N GLU A 273 -9.31 -32.32 1.29
CA GLU A 273 -8.08 -32.63 2.04
C GLU A 273 -7.43 -31.38 2.61
N MET A 274 -7.43 -30.27 1.85
CA MET A 274 -6.92 -28.98 2.33
C MET A 274 -7.72 -28.49 3.54
N VAL A 275 -9.06 -28.56 3.48
CA VAL A 275 -9.94 -28.11 4.57
C VAL A 275 -9.75 -28.99 5.82
N ARG A 276 -9.60 -30.31 5.66
CA ARG A 276 -9.28 -31.21 6.79
C ARG A 276 -7.94 -30.88 7.44
N ALA A 277 -6.91 -30.62 6.63
CA ALA A 277 -5.59 -30.23 7.14
C ALA A 277 -5.67 -28.90 7.92
N SER A 278 -6.43 -27.92 7.42
CA SER A 278 -6.65 -26.65 8.11
C SER A 278 -7.38 -26.82 9.45
N ILE A 279 -8.38 -27.71 9.52
CA ILE A 279 -9.06 -28.05 10.78
C ILE A 279 -8.07 -28.63 11.79
N GLU A 280 -7.26 -29.61 11.40
CA GLU A 280 -6.29 -30.24 12.30
C GLU A 280 -5.22 -29.24 12.78
N GLN A 281 -4.75 -28.35 11.90
CA GLN A 281 -3.84 -27.28 12.26
C GLN A 281 -4.48 -26.32 13.29
N ALA A 282 -5.74 -25.95 13.11
CA ALA A 282 -6.45 -25.09 14.07
C ALA A 282 -6.70 -25.79 15.41
N LYS A 283 -7.03 -27.09 15.42
CA LYS A 283 -7.17 -27.87 16.67
C LYS A 283 -5.87 -27.97 17.44
N ALA A 284 -4.74 -28.14 16.73
CA ALA A 284 -3.41 -28.14 17.33
C ALA A 284 -3.10 -26.76 17.97
N LYS A 285 -3.36 -25.67 17.26
CA LYS A 285 -3.15 -24.30 17.76
C LYS A 285 -4.13 -23.89 18.87
N SER A 286 -5.35 -24.44 18.87
CA SER A 286 -6.36 -24.16 19.90
C SER A 286 -6.19 -24.99 21.17
N GLY A 287 -5.24 -25.94 21.19
CA GLY A 287 -5.10 -26.92 22.27
C GLY A 287 -6.33 -27.82 22.43
N GLN A 288 -7.19 -27.96 21.41
CA GLN A 288 -8.31 -28.93 21.46
C GLN A 288 -7.84 -30.36 21.15
N ASN A 289 -6.74 -30.50 20.40
CA ASN A 289 -6.04 -31.77 20.18
C ASN A 289 -4.91 -32.01 21.20
N SER A 290 -4.82 -31.23 22.29
CA SER A 290 -3.81 -31.51 23.30
C SER A 290 -4.17 -32.79 24.03
N ALA A 291 -3.22 -33.74 24.02
CA ALA A 291 -3.37 -34.98 24.75
C ALA A 291 -3.66 -34.70 26.23
N LYS A 292 -4.55 -35.46 26.87
CA LYS A 292 -4.81 -35.34 28.31
C LYS A 292 -4.41 -36.62 29.02
N LEU A 293 -3.30 -36.56 29.74
CA LEU A 293 -2.81 -37.63 30.59
C LEU A 293 -3.07 -37.29 32.06
N ALA A 294 -4.00 -38.00 32.70
CA ALA A 294 -4.21 -37.93 34.14
C ALA A 294 -3.18 -38.79 34.88
N VAL A 295 -2.37 -38.19 35.74
CA VAL A 295 -1.34 -38.86 36.53
C VAL A 295 -1.75 -38.82 38.00
N ASN A 296 -1.91 -40.00 38.61
CA ASN A 296 -2.14 -40.15 40.04
C ASN A 296 -0.90 -40.73 40.69
N VAL A 297 -0.41 -40.07 41.73
CA VAL A 297 0.81 -40.43 42.43
C VAL A 297 0.50 -40.75 43.87
N SER A 298 0.95 -41.91 44.32
CA SER A 298 0.85 -42.40 45.69
C SER A 298 2.24 -42.73 46.23
N LEU A 299 2.34 -42.90 47.55
CA LEU A 299 3.58 -43.24 48.25
C LEU A 299 3.44 -44.62 48.86
N SER A 300 4.52 -45.42 48.80
CA SER A 300 4.60 -46.63 49.61
C SER A 300 4.81 -46.27 51.10
N ASP A 301 4.52 -47.22 51.99
CA ASP A 301 4.68 -47.04 53.44
C ASP A 301 6.11 -46.67 53.86
N ASN A 302 7.12 -47.17 53.14
CA ASN A 302 8.52 -46.85 53.40
C ASN A 302 8.87 -45.44 52.91
N ALA A 303 8.41 -45.06 51.72
CA ALA A 303 8.62 -43.71 51.20
C ALA A 303 7.92 -42.67 52.09
N ALA A 304 6.68 -42.93 52.50
CA ALA A 304 5.89 -42.02 53.35
C ALA A 304 6.58 -41.68 54.68
N LYS A 305 7.40 -42.59 55.24
CA LYS A 305 8.14 -42.38 56.50
C LYS A 305 9.47 -41.64 56.31
N SER A 306 10.00 -41.61 55.10
CA SER A 306 11.39 -41.20 54.82
C SER A 306 11.51 -40.09 53.77
N ILE A 307 10.39 -39.51 53.33
CA ILE A 307 10.37 -38.35 52.43
C ILE A 307 10.76 -37.07 53.18
N PRO A 308 11.57 -36.19 52.56
CA PRO A 308 11.97 -34.93 53.19
C PRO A 308 10.79 -33.98 53.38
N GLN A 309 10.91 -33.02 54.31
CA GLN A 309 9.87 -31.99 54.51
C GLN A 309 9.81 -30.95 53.39
N GLN A 310 10.87 -30.83 52.59
CA GLN A 310 10.97 -29.92 51.46
C GLN A 310 11.63 -30.64 50.28
N GLY A 311 11.23 -30.28 49.07
CA GLY A 311 11.76 -30.89 47.87
C GLY A 311 10.95 -30.50 46.63
N THR A 312 11.32 -31.08 45.51
CA THR A 312 10.63 -30.89 44.23
C THR A 312 10.19 -32.24 43.67
N VAL A 313 8.93 -32.33 43.24
CA VAL A 313 8.42 -33.46 42.47
C VAL A 313 8.63 -33.18 40.99
N PHE A 314 9.40 -34.04 40.32
CA PHE A 314 9.57 -34.06 38.88
C PHE A 314 8.75 -35.21 38.30
N ILE A 315 7.87 -34.89 37.36
CA ILE A 315 7.11 -35.86 36.59
C ILE A 315 7.64 -35.78 35.16
N SER A 316 8.15 -36.89 34.63
CA SER A 316 8.69 -36.98 33.28
C SER A 316 8.00 -38.10 32.52
N VAL A 317 7.58 -37.80 31.29
CA VAL A 317 6.99 -38.77 30.36
C VAL A 317 7.98 -39.07 29.24
N THR A 318 8.23 -40.35 28.98
CA THR A 318 9.08 -40.83 27.87
C THR A 318 8.29 -41.79 26.97
N ASP A 319 8.80 -42.05 25.77
CA ASP A 319 8.27 -43.07 24.84
C ASP A 319 8.75 -44.50 25.16
N GLY A 320 9.54 -44.68 26.24
CA GLY A 320 10.12 -45.96 26.64
C GLY A 320 11.35 -46.40 25.82
N SER A 321 11.62 -45.77 24.68
CA SER A 321 12.76 -46.08 23.81
C SER A 321 14.01 -45.25 24.14
N SER A 322 13.81 -44.01 24.59
CA SER A 322 14.88 -43.07 24.95
C SER A 322 14.73 -42.58 26.40
N PRO A 323 15.85 -42.34 27.12
CA PRO A 323 15.81 -41.75 28.46
C PRO A 323 15.49 -40.25 28.46
N VAL A 324 15.42 -39.61 27.28
CA VAL A 324 15.13 -38.18 27.15
C VAL A 324 13.62 -37.94 27.35
N PRO A 325 13.21 -37.10 28.33
CA PRO A 325 11.80 -36.77 28.55
C PRO A 325 11.19 -36.00 27.39
N ILE A 326 9.96 -36.36 27.04
CA ILE A 326 9.15 -35.69 26.03
C ILE A 326 8.34 -34.57 26.67
N ALA A 327 7.75 -34.85 27.84
CA ALA A 327 7.06 -33.86 28.65
C ALA A 327 7.57 -33.91 30.09
N VAL A 328 7.72 -32.73 30.71
CA VAL A 328 8.17 -32.62 32.10
C VAL A 328 7.31 -31.61 32.85
N LYS A 329 6.93 -31.97 34.07
CA LYS A 329 6.23 -31.07 35.00
C LYS A 329 6.97 -31.05 36.34
N LYS A 330 7.29 -29.84 36.79
CA LYS A 330 7.97 -29.57 38.06
C LYS A 330 6.96 -29.01 39.06
N LEU A 331 6.85 -29.63 40.22
CA LEU A 331 5.95 -29.21 41.29
C LEU A 331 6.71 -29.13 42.63
N PRO A 332 6.36 -28.19 43.52
CA PRO A 332 6.84 -28.24 44.90
C PRO A 332 6.31 -29.50 45.61
N LEU A 333 7.12 -30.07 46.50
CA LEU A 333 6.69 -31.21 47.30
C LEU A 333 5.42 -30.88 48.08
N SER A 334 4.40 -31.69 47.88
CA SER A 334 3.03 -31.47 48.37
C SER A 334 2.52 -32.72 49.11
N ARG A 335 1.29 -32.67 49.61
CA ARG A 335 0.64 -33.83 50.24
C ARG A 335 0.30 -34.89 49.18
N PHE A 336 0.42 -36.16 49.56
CA PHE A 336 0.04 -37.31 48.75
C PHE A 336 -1.23 -37.97 49.33
N PRO A 337 -2.06 -38.65 48.50
CA PRO A 337 -1.89 -38.85 47.05
C PRO A 337 -2.08 -37.56 46.25
N LEU A 338 -1.33 -37.44 45.14
CA LEU A 338 -1.32 -36.27 44.26
C LEU A 338 -1.97 -36.65 42.93
N ALA A 339 -2.96 -35.86 42.48
CA ALA A 339 -3.59 -36.03 41.18
C ALA A 339 -3.34 -34.80 40.30
N MET A 340 -2.99 -35.01 39.03
CA MET A 340 -2.68 -33.93 38.10
C MET A 340 -2.92 -34.35 36.65
N THR A 341 -3.16 -33.37 35.78
CA THR A 341 -3.22 -33.60 34.33
C THR A 341 -1.98 -33.04 33.64
N MET A 342 -1.50 -33.77 32.64
CA MET A 342 -0.46 -33.34 31.71
C MET A 342 -1.02 -33.27 30.30
N ASP A 343 -0.56 -32.29 29.55
CA ASP A 343 -0.94 -32.10 28.15
C ASP A 343 0.25 -31.63 27.29
N ASP A 344 -0.01 -31.37 26.01
CA ASP A 344 1.01 -30.95 25.03
C ASP A 344 1.74 -29.66 25.44
N SER A 345 1.16 -28.81 26.29
CA SER A 345 1.84 -27.62 26.82
C SER A 345 3.01 -27.97 27.75
N ASN A 346 3.08 -29.22 28.22
CA ASN A 346 4.16 -29.71 29.08
C ASN A 346 5.32 -30.34 28.29
N ALA A 347 5.25 -30.34 26.96
CA ALA A 347 6.30 -30.85 26.09
C ALA A 347 7.58 -30.00 26.18
N MET A 348 8.75 -30.64 26.20
CA MET A 348 10.04 -29.96 26.23
C MET A 348 10.49 -29.45 24.85
N MET A 349 9.96 -30.04 23.78
CA MET A 349 10.31 -29.68 22.39
C MET A 349 9.04 -29.50 21.57
N PRO A 350 8.93 -28.47 20.71
CA PRO A 350 7.74 -28.22 19.89
C PRO A 350 7.37 -29.37 18.94
N GLU A 351 8.37 -30.17 18.53
CA GLU A 351 8.20 -31.25 17.54
C GLU A 351 7.98 -32.64 18.16
N ARG A 352 8.05 -32.75 19.49
CA ARG A 352 7.77 -33.99 20.23
C ARG A 352 6.71 -33.72 21.30
N LEU A 353 5.45 -33.85 20.88
CA LEU A 353 4.28 -33.61 21.72
C LEU A 353 3.80 -34.90 22.41
N LEU A 354 3.07 -34.75 23.51
CA LEU A 354 2.45 -35.87 24.22
C LEU A 354 1.41 -36.58 23.33
N SER A 355 0.67 -35.81 22.53
CA SER A 355 -0.30 -36.30 21.53
C SER A 355 0.30 -37.12 20.40
N SER A 356 1.61 -37.03 20.17
CA SER A 356 2.29 -37.82 19.12
C SER A 356 2.70 -39.23 19.59
N LEU A 357 2.52 -39.53 20.87
CA LEU A 357 2.94 -40.80 21.47
C LEU A 357 1.91 -41.90 21.26
N HIS A 358 2.40 -43.06 20.84
CA HIS A 358 1.62 -44.30 20.75
C HIS A 358 1.75 -45.14 22.02
N GLN A 359 2.86 -44.97 22.75
CA GLN A 359 3.13 -45.58 24.03
C GLN A 359 3.84 -44.56 24.92
N LEU A 360 3.64 -44.68 26.22
CA LEU A 360 4.30 -43.82 27.19
C LEU A 360 4.72 -44.57 28.44
N LYS A 361 5.77 -44.05 29.08
CA LYS A 361 6.22 -44.42 30.42
C LYS A 361 6.34 -43.15 31.24
N VAL A 362 5.73 -43.14 32.41
CA VAL A 362 5.77 -42.00 33.34
C VAL A 362 6.68 -42.34 34.49
N ARG A 363 7.62 -41.46 34.79
CA ARG A 363 8.48 -41.51 35.96
C ARG A 363 8.18 -40.32 36.86
N VAL A 364 7.99 -40.57 38.15
CA VAL A 364 7.86 -39.54 39.17
C VAL A 364 9.04 -39.64 40.11
N ARG A 365 9.73 -38.52 40.35
CA ARG A 365 10.87 -38.44 41.28
C ARG A 365 10.70 -37.28 42.25
N ILE A 366 10.94 -37.54 43.53
CA ILE A 366 11.07 -36.54 44.58
C ILE A 366 12.56 -36.25 44.75
N SER A 367 12.96 -35.05 44.30
CA SER A 367 14.30 -34.53 44.46
C SER A 367 14.41 -33.74 45.74
N GLN A 368 15.39 -34.10 46.58
CA GLN A 368 15.64 -33.39 47.84
C GLN A 368 16.38 -32.07 47.64
N ASN A 369 17.30 -32.04 46.68
CA ASN A 369 18.12 -30.86 46.35
C ASN A 369 17.47 -29.91 45.32
N GLY A 370 16.29 -30.27 44.80
CA GLY A 370 15.53 -29.47 43.83
C GLY A 370 16.09 -29.49 42.40
N LEU A 371 17.12 -30.30 42.12
CA LEU A 371 17.76 -30.41 40.81
C LEU A 371 17.09 -31.47 39.92
N ALA A 372 17.04 -31.20 38.62
CA ALA A 372 16.48 -32.11 37.63
C ALA A 372 17.33 -33.38 37.40
N THR A 373 18.60 -33.35 37.80
CA THR A 373 19.49 -34.53 37.78
C THR A 373 19.19 -35.46 38.96
N PRO A 374 19.15 -36.79 38.75
CA PRO A 374 19.03 -37.76 39.83
C PRO A 374 20.18 -37.64 40.83
N ALA A 375 19.87 -37.65 42.12
CA ALA A 375 20.85 -37.70 43.21
C ALA A 375 20.58 -38.91 44.10
N ALA A 376 21.65 -39.47 44.69
CA ALA A 376 21.53 -40.55 45.66
C ALA A 376 20.59 -40.15 46.80
N GLY A 377 19.66 -41.03 47.15
CA GLY A 377 18.65 -40.78 48.17
C GLY A 377 17.33 -40.18 47.67
N ASP A 378 17.21 -39.81 46.39
CA ASP A 378 15.94 -39.37 45.81
C ASP A 378 14.95 -40.53 45.71
N TRP A 379 13.68 -40.26 46.02
CA TRP A 379 12.62 -41.26 45.88
C TRP A 379 12.02 -41.21 44.48
N TYR A 380 11.75 -42.36 43.86
CA TYR A 380 11.11 -42.42 42.55
C TYR A 380 10.15 -43.61 42.40
N GLY A 381 9.29 -43.50 41.39
CA GLY A 381 8.38 -44.54 40.93
C GLY A 381 8.21 -44.48 39.41
N ASP A 382 8.07 -45.64 38.79
CA ASP A 382 7.89 -45.80 37.35
C ASP A 382 6.55 -46.47 37.05
N SER A 383 5.85 -45.98 36.02
CA SER A 383 4.73 -46.72 35.43
C SER A 383 5.25 -47.85 34.52
N PRO A 384 4.43 -48.87 34.24
CA PRO A 384 4.66 -49.72 33.08
C PRO A 384 4.57 -48.90 31.78
N LEU A 385 5.18 -49.42 30.72
CA LEU A 385 4.96 -48.90 29.37
C LEU A 385 3.50 -49.19 28.99
N THR A 386 2.76 -48.13 28.66
CA THR A 386 1.31 -48.22 28.41
C THR A 386 0.98 -47.61 27.05
N ASP A 387 0.07 -48.23 26.32
CA ASP A 387 -0.43 -47.67 25.06
C ASP A 387 -1.17 -46.35 25.31
N PHE A 388 -0.95 -45.37 24.45
CA PHE A 388 -1.52 -44.04 24.55
C PHE A 388 -2.04 -43.57 23.20
N SER A 389 -3.23 -42.95 23.21
CA SER A 389 -3.90 -42.45 22.00
C SER A 389 -4.53 -41.08 22.26
N GLY A 390 -3.77 -40.21 22.92
CA GLY A 390 -4.19 -38.83 23.20
C GLY A 390 -4.87 -38.64 24.55
N ASN A 391 -5.68 -39.57 25.04
CA ASN A 391 -6.26 -39.50 26.39
C ASN A 391 -5.94 -40.76 27.20
N GLY A 392 -5.58 -40.60 28.47
CA GLY A 392 -5.23 -41.73 29.32
C GLY A 392 -5.08 -41.38 30.79
N GLN A 393 -5.00 -42.40 31.64
CA GLN A 393 -4.76 -42.28 33.06
C GLN A 393 -3.67 -43.25 33.48
N VAL A 394 -2.72 -42.79 34.29
CA VAL A 394 -1.63 -43.59 34.84
C VAL A 394 -1.55 -43.38 36.33
N SER A 395 -1.47 -44.48 37.08
CA SER A 395 -1.28 -44.48 38.53
C SER A 395 0.13 -44.97 38.84
N ILE A 396 0.83 -44.25 39.71
CA ILE A 396 2.24 -44.48 40.04
C ILE A 396 2.36 -44.51 41.55
N GLU A 397 3.07 -45.52 42.04
CA GLU A 397 3.49 -45.58 43.44
C GLU A 397 4.98 -45.27 43.52
N ILE A 398 5.36 -44.32 44.37
CA ILE A 398 6.76 -44.03 44.67
C ILE A 398 7.23 -45.03 45.73
N ASN A 399 8.11 -45.95 45.32
CA ASN A 399 8.54 -47.06 46.17
C ASN A 399 10.03 -47.40 46.06
N GLN A 400 10.78 -46.73 45.20
CA GLN A 400 12.22 -46.96 45.00
C GLN A 400 13.03 -45.72 45.40
N GLN A 401 14.29 -45.95 45.76
CA GLN A 401 15.24 -44.88 46.06
C GLN A 401 16.42 -44.97 45.09
N VAL A 402 16.90 -43.83 44.62
CA VAL A 402 18.11 -43.74 43.81
C VAL A 402 19.29 -44.15 44.72
N PRO A 403 20.08 -45.16 44.30
CA PRO A 403 21.16 -45.72 45.12
C PRO A 403 22.28 -44.72 45.41
#